data_AF-A0A855MPB3-F1
#
_entry.id   AF-A0A855MPB3-F1
#
_cell.length_a   1.000
_cell.length_b   1.000
_cell.length_c   1.000
_cell.angle_alpha   90.00
_cell.angle_beta   90.00
_cell.angle_gamma   90.00
#
_symmetry.space_group_name_H-M   'P 1'
#
loop_
_entity.id
_entity.type
_entity.pdbx_description
1 polymer ?
#
loop_
_entity_poly.entity_id
_entity_poly.type
_entity_poly.pdbx_seq_one_letter_code
_entity_poly.pdbx_strand_id
1 'polypeptide(L)'
;MFPSLNYVVLTNTLVALKEGNFRYCETLGFTFDELNTLNQLSLDELFIVSRTSAQFMSITVRHDALNQILALSRQEAQRQQQINRAIRLGGSIALLNHFFGLTSNEVCARRQLLGITVPYGRKPIPDDGVAPKHLFLATVYSQHENPQRKTIRPP
;
A
#
# COMPACT_ATOMS: atom_id res chain seq x y z
N MET A 1 -4.25 -33.98 -8.92
CA MET A 1 -3.32 -33.78 -10.04
C MET A 1 -3.12 -32.28 -10.20
N PHE A 2 -1.91 -31.77 -10.01
CA PHE A 2 -1.65 -30.33 -10.22
C PHE A 2 -1.86 -30.01 -11.71
N PRO A 3 -2.49 -28.89 -12.06
CA PRO A 3 -2.60 -28.48 -13.46
C PRO A 3 -1.19 -28.39 -14.05
N SER A 4 -1.01 -28.92 -15.26
CA SER A 4 0.27 -28.80 -15.97
C SER A 4 0.62 -27.32 -16.10
N LEU A 5 1.92 -26.99 -16.05
CA LEU A 5 2.35 -25.62 -16.31
C LEU A 5 1.82 -25.12 -17.66
N ASN A 6 1.78 -26.03 -18.63
CA ASN A 6 1.16 -25.83 -19.94
C ASN A 6 -0.26 -25.25 -19.84
N TYR A 7 -1.12 -25.88 -19.03
CA TYR A 7 -2.51 -25.45 -18.83
C TYR A 7 -2.62 -24.08 -18.15
N VAL A 8 -1.85 -23.86 -17.08
CA VAL A 8 -1.93 -22.63 -16.28
C VAL A 8 -1.55 -21.40 -17.10
N VAL A 9 -0.42 -21.46 -17.80
CA VAL A 9 0.05 -20.31 -18.57
C VAL A 9 -0.82 -20.11 -19.81
N LEU A 10 -1.23 -21.16 -20.53
CA LEU A 10 -2.13 -21.02 -21.68
C LEU A 10 -3.44 -20.32 -21.30
N THR A 11 -4.06 -20.75 -20.20
CA THR A 11 -5.33 -20.16 -19.75
C THR A 11 -5.15 -18.68 -19.43
N ASN A 12 -4.06 -18.33 -18.74
CA ASN A 12 -3.75 -16.95 -18.41
C ASN A 12 -3.44 -16.10 -19.67
N THR A 13 -2.72 -16.66 -20.64
CA THR A 13 -2.46 -16.02 -21.94
C THR A 13 -3.76 -15.77 -22.70
N LEU A 14 -4.69 -16.74 -22.72
CA LEU A 14 -5.98 -16.58 -23.39
C LEU A 14 -6.85 -15.50 -22.74
N VAL A 15 -6.86 -15.42 -21.40
CA VAL A 15 -7.56 -14.34 -20.68
C VAL A 15 -6.98 -12.98 -21.07
N ALA A 16 -5.65 -12.83 -21.00
CA ALA A 16 -4.98 -11.60 -21.40
C ALA A 16 -5.23 -11.24 -22.88
N LEU A 17 -5.30 -12.24 -23.76
CA LEU A 17 -5.62 -12.05 -25.17
C LEU A 17 -7.06 -11.55 -25.38
N LYS A 18 -8.03 -12.09 -24.61
CA LYS A 18 -9.43 -11.61 -24.63
C LYS A 18 -9.58 -10.21 -24.06
N GLU A 19 -8.75 -9.83 -23.09
CA GLU A 19 -8.68 -8.47 -22.53
C GLU A 19 -7.93 -7.48 -23.45
N GLY A 20 -7.33 -7.96 -24.55
CA GLY A 20 -6.55 -7.13 -25.49
C GLY A 20 -5.15 -6.76 -24.97
N ASN A 21 -4.66 -7.44 -23.93
CA ASN A 21 -3.35 -7.19 -23.34
C ASN A 21 -2.24 -7.99 -24.06
N PHE A 22 -1.99 -7.65 -25.32
CA PHE A 22 -0.98 -8.34 -26.15
C PHE A 22 0.45 -8.15 -25.60
N ARG A 23 0.73 -7.01 -24.95
CA ARG A 23 2.04 -6.76 -24.34
C ARG A 23 2.37 -7.79 -23.27
N TYR A 24 1.39 -8.17 -22.45
CA TYR A 24 1.58 -9.21 -21.45
C TYR A 24 1.90 -10.57 -22.10
N CYS A 25 1.18 -10.94 -23.16
CA CYS A 25 1.43 -12.18 -23.89
C CYS A 25 2.85 -12.22 -24.50
N GLU A 26 3.35 -11.09 -25.01
CA GLU A 26 4.74 -10.98 -25.48
C GLU A 26 5.76 -11.12 -24.35
N THR A 27 5.49 -10.59 -23.15
CA THR A 27 6.40 -10.78 -22.00
C THR A 27 6.50 -12.23 -21.54
N LEU A 28 5.49 -13.05 -21.82
CA LEU A 28 5.53 -14.49 -21.60
C LEU A 28 6.37 -15.23 -22.67
N GLY A 29 6.77 -14.53 -23.74
CA GLY A 29 7.58 -15.06 -24.82
C GLY A 29 6.78 -15.55 -26.03
N PHE A 30 5.46 -15.35 -26.06
CA PHE A 30 4.66 -15.70 -27.23
C PHE A 30 4.88 -14.69 -28.36
N THR A 31 5.06 -15.22 -29.56
CA THR A 31 5.05 -14.42 -30.78
C THR A 31 3.62 -14.08 -31.19
N PHE A 32 3.46 -13.03 -32.01
CA PHE A 32 2.15 -12.64 -32.51
C PHE A 32 1.47 -13.76 -33.30
N ASP A 33 2.23 -14.49 -34.12
CA ASP A 33 1.70 -15.59 -34.93
C ASP A 33 1.18 -16.73 -34.06
N GLU A 34 1.92 -17.13 -33.02
CA GLU A 34 1.49 -18.13 -32.05
C GLU A 34 0.21 -17.70 -31.33
N LEU A 35 0.09 -16.42 -30.93
CA LEU A 35 -1.12 -15.90 -30.29
C LEU A 35 -2.32 -15.92 -31.23
N ASN A 36 -2.11 -15.59 -32.51
CA ASN A 36 -3.17 -15.64 -33.51
C ASN A 36 -3.62 -17.09 -33.75
N THR A 37 -2.68 -18.04 -33.84
CA THR A 37 -2.99 -19.47 -33.92
C THR A 37 -3.77 -19.93 -32.69
N LEU A 38 -3.33 -19.59 -31.48
CA LEU A 38 -4.02 -19.92 -30.24
C LEU A 38 -5.46 -19.37 -30.17
N ASN A 39 -5.72 -18.18 -30.73
CA ASN A 39 -7.07 -17.60 -30.76
C ASN A 39 -8.01 -18.28 -31.77
N GLN A 40 -7.45 -18.96 -32.77
CA GLN A 40 -8.19 -19.67 -33.81
C GLN A 40 -8.44 -21.14 -33.46
N LEU A 41 -7.77 -21.68 -32.44
CA LEU A 41 -7.96 -23.06 -32.00
C LEU A 41 -9.39 -23.30 -31.51
N SER A 42 -9.92 -24.47 -31.83
CA SER A 42 -11.13 -25.00 -31.22
C SER A 42 -10.90 -25.37 -29.75
N LEU A 43 -11.99 -25.52 -28.99
CA LEU A 43 -11.92 -25.93 -27.58
C LEU A 43 -11.26 -27.31 -27.42
N ASP A 44 -11.50 -28.22 -28.35
CA ASP A 44 -10.93 -29.57 -28.33
C ASP A 44 -9.41 -29.53 -28.55
N GLU A 45 -8.95 -28.75 -29.52
CA GLU A 45 -7.51 -28.55 -29.77
C GLU A 45 -6.82 -27.88 -28.59
N LEU A 46 -7.44 -26.85 -28.00
CA LEU A 46 -6.91 -26.18 -26.83
C LEU A 46 -6.74 -27.15 -25.66
N PHE A 47 -7.70 -28.06 -25.47
CA PHE A 47 -7.65 -29.07 -24.43
C PHE A 47 -6.49 -30.05 -24.65
N ILE A 48 -6.26 -30.47 -25.89
CA ILE A 48 -5.13 -31.33 -26.26
C ILE A 48 -3.80 -30.64 -25.96
N VAL A 49 -3.61 -29.40 -26.41
CA VAL A 49 -2.36 -28.64 -26.19
C VAL A 49 -2.12 -28.44 -24.68
N SER A 50 -3.17 -28.10 -23.93
CA SER A 50 -3.06 -27.84 -22.49
C SER A 50 -2.69 -29.09 -21.66
N ARG A 51 -3.11 -30.28 -22.11
CA ARG A 51 -2.85 -31.57 -21.44
C ARG A 51 -1.65 -32.31 -21.99
N THR A 52 -0.95 -31.75 -22.97
CA THR A 52 0.24 -32.35 -23.55
C THR A 52 1.30 -32.55 -22.47
N SER A 53 1.88 -33.76 -22.43
CA SER A 53 2.93 -34.14 -21.47
C SER A 53 4.28 -33.49 -21.77
N ALA A 54 4.53 -33.16 -23.04
CA ALA A 54 5.69 -32.39 -23.45
C ALA A 54 5.58 -30.96 -22.92
N GLN A 55 6.55 -30.57 -22.09
CA GLN A 55 6.61 -29.24 -21.52
C GLN A 55 7.23 -28.27 -22.52
N PHE A 56 6.40 -27.45 -23.15
CA PHE A 56 6.87 -26.38 -24.05
C PHE A 56 7.05 -25.03 -23.34
N MET A 57 6.69 -24.94 -22.05
CA MET A 57 6.91 -23.76 -21.22
C MET A 57 7.89 -24.05 -20.09
N SER A 58 8.92 -23.21 -19.96
CA SER A 58 9.92 -23.30 -18.90
C SER A 58 9.82 -22.08 -17.99
N ILE A 59 9.61 -22.30 -16.69
CA ILE A 59 9.72 -21.23 -15.69
C ILE A 59 11.18 -21.19 -15.23
N THR A 60 11.80 -20.03 -15.39
CA THR A 60 13.08 -19.74 -14.73
C THR A 60 12.84 -18.81 -13.55
N VAL A 61 13.40 -19.15 -12.39
CA VAL A 61 13.33 -18.30 -11.21
C VAL A 61 14.59 -17.44 -11.17
N ARG A 62 14.42 -16.11 -11.26
CA ARG A 62 15.51 -15.16 -11.04
C ARG A 62 15.76 -15.01 -9.54
N HIS A 63 16.61 -15.88 -8.99
CA HIS A 63 16.88 -15.97 -7.55
C HIS A 63 17.40 -14.65 -6.96
N ASP A 64 18.26 -13.92 -7.67
CA ASP A 64 18.79 -12.64 -7.20
C ASP A 64 17.68 -11.58 -7.06
N ALA A 65 16.84 -11.45 -8.09
CA ALA A 65 15.70 -10.54 -8.06
C ALA A 65 14.71 -10.92 -6.96
N LEU A 66 14.44 -12.22 -6.79
CA LEU A 66 13.58 -12.71 -5.71
C LEU A 66 14.13 -12.35 -4.34
N ASN A 67 15.42 -12.59 -4.10
CA ASN A 67 16.07 -12.27 -2.83
C ASN A 67 16.06 -10.77 -2.53
N GLN A 68 16.28 -9.93 -3.55
CA GLN A 68 16.18 -8.47 -3.40
C GLN A 68 14.76 -8.04 -3.05
N ILE A 69 13.74 -8.56 -3.75
CA ILE A 69 12.33 -8.26 -3.45
C ILE A 69 11.96 -8.71 -2.03
N LEU A 70 12.43 -9.89 -1.59
CA LEU A 70 12.21 -10.37 -0.24
C LEU A 70 12.88 -9.45 0.81
N ALA A 71 14.09 -8.97 0.54
CA ALA A 71 14.78 -8.02 1.42
C ALA A 71 14.01 -6.68 1.51
N LEU A 72 13.60 -6.12 0.38
CA LEU A 72 12.80 -4.90 0.30
C LEU A 72 11.46 -5.06 1.04
N SER A 73 10.79 -6.19 0.84
CA SER A 73 9.52 -6.51 1.53
C SER A 73 9.68 -6.52 3.05
N ARG A 74 10.77 -7.12 3.55
CA ARG A 74 11.07 -7.13 4.99
C ARG A 74 11.38 -5.74 5.52
N GLN A 75 12.17 -4.95 4.81
CA GLN A 75 12.47 -3.56 5.18
C GLN A 75 11.20 -2.71 5.23
N GLU A 76 10.33 -2.85 4.24
CA GLU A 76 9.06 -2.13 4.20
C GLU A 76 8.14 -2.56 5.35
N ALA A 77 8.03 -3.87 5.63
CA ALA A 77 7.27 -4.36 6.78
C ALA A 77 7.79 -3.78 8.11
N GLN A 78 9.11 -3.73 8.29
CA GLN A 78 9.73 -3.12 9.47
C GLN A 78 9.43 -1.62 9.57
N ARG A 79 9.54 -0.88 8.45
CA ARG A 79 9.17 0.55 8.39
C ARG A 79 7.71 0.77 8.80
N GLN A 80 6.80 -0.06 8.28
CA GLN A 80 5.39 -0.01 8.64
C GLN A 80 5.13 -0.30 10.13
N GLN A 81 5.87 -1.24 10.71
CA GLN A 81 5.83 -1.52 12.16
C GLN A 81 6.34 -0.33 12.99
N GLN A 82 7.44 0.30 12.59
CA GLN A 82 7.99 1.48 13.26
C GLN A 82 7.01 2.65 13.22
N ILE A 83 6.36 2.88 12.08
CA ILE A 83 5.29 3.88 11.96
C ILE A 83 4.14 3.58 12.93
N ASN A 84 3.64 2.34 12.93
CA ASN A 84 2.54 1.94 13.82
C ASN A 84 2.92 2.15 15.29
N ARG A 85 4.16 1.81 15.66
CA ARG A 85 4.68 2.03 17.01
C ARG A 85 4.75 3.52 17.36
N ALA A 86 5.32 4.35 16.49
CA ALA A 86 5.43 5.79 16.72
C ALA A 86 4.05 6.44 16.88
N ILE A 87 3.06 6.00 16.09
CA ILE A 87 1.66 6.45 16.21
C ILE A 87 1.06 6.02 17.55
N ARG A 88 1.24 4.76 17.97
CA ARG A 88 0.76 4.26 19.28
C ARG A 88 1.38 4.99 20.47
N LEU A 89 2.63 5.41 20.34
CA LEU A 89 3.33 6.22 21.35
C LEU A 89 2.88 7.68 21.38
N GLY A 90 1.91 8.09 20.54
CA GLY A 90 1.39 9.45 20.52
C GLY A 90 2.26 10.44 19.75
N GLY A 91 3.10 9.97 18.82
CA GLY A 91 3.95 10.84 18.00
C GLY A 91 3.16 11.98 17.35
N SER A 92 3.67 13.21 17.46
CA SER A 92 3.01 14.40 16.88
C SER A 92 2.99 14.30 15.35
N ILE A 93 2.03 14.99 14.71
CA ILE A 93 1.92 14.99 13.24
C ILE A 93 3.21 15.54 12.61
N ALA A 94 3.81 16.58 13.20
CA ALA A 94 5.07 17.14 12.74
C ALA A 94 6.23 16.12 12.80
N LEU A 95 6.32 15.35 13.89
CA LEU A 95 7.34 14.31 14.04
C LEU A 95 7.16 13.17 13.02
N LEU A 96 5.92 12.71 12.87
CA LEU A 96 5.59 11.62 11.93
C LEU A 96 5.80 12.04 10.47
N ASN A 97 5.57 13.32 10.15
CA ASN A 97 5.89 13.87 8.84
C ASN A 97 7.41 13.92 8.62
N HIS A 98 8.17 14.41 9.60
CA HIS A 98 9.62 14.53 9.48
C HIS A 98 10.34 13.18 9.31
N PHE A 99 9.99 12.16 10.10
CA PHE A 99 10.68 10.87 10.07
C PHE A 99 10.10 9.84 9.10
N PHE A 100 8.81 9.93 8.78
CA PHE A 100 8.13 8.92 7.96
C PHE A 100 7.42 9.49 6.73
N GLY A 101 7.47 10.80 6.51
CA GLY A 101 6.84 11.47 5.37
C GLY A 101 5.30 11.50 5.43
N LEU A 102 4.71 11.12 6.57
CA LEU A 102 3.25 11.00 6.68
C LEU A 102 2.58 12.37 6.72
N THR A 103 1.52 12.53 5.92
CA THR A 103 0.65 13.70 5.96
C THR A 103 -0.31 13.63 7.16
N SER A 104 -0.90 14.77 7.52
CA SER A 104 -1.91 14.84 8.60
C SER A 104 -3.08 13.87 8.38
N ASN A 105 -3.55 13.76 7.13
CA ASN A 105 -4.66 12.86 6.76
C ASN A 105 -4.28 11.39 6.93
N GLU A 106 -3.09 10.99 6.48
CA GLU A 106 -2.60 9.62 6.64
C GLU A 106 -2.39 9.26 8.12
N VAL A 107 -1.86 10.18 8.92
CA VAL A 107 -1.73 9.98 10.36
C VAL A 107 -3.10 9.81 11.03
N CYS A 108 -4.09 10.64 10.66
CA CYS A 108 -5.44 10.54 11.20
C CYS A 108 -6.11 9.21 10.83
N ALA A 109 -6.11 8.84 9.54
CA ALA A 109 -6.67 7.59 9.06
C ALA A 109 -6.00 6.39 9.74
N ARG A 110 -4.67 6.42 9.89
CA ARG A 110 -3.92 5.33 10.51
C ARG A 110 -4.14 5.22 12.02
N ARG A 111 -4.34 6.34 12.72
CA ARG A 111 -4.77 6.32 14.13
C ARG A 111 -6.14 5.66 14.29
N GLN A 112 -7.09 5.99 13.41
CA GLN A 112 -8.42 5.35 13.41
C GLN A 112 -8.30 3.84 13.17
N LEU A 113 -7.51 3.41 12.17
CA LEU A 113 -7.24 2.00 11.91
C LEU A 113 -6.58 1.27 13.10
N LEU A 114 -5.75 1.97 13.87
CA LEU A 114 -5.09 1.43 15.06
C LEU A 114 -5.97 1.51 16.33
N GLY A 115 -7.22 1.98 16.23
CA GLY A 115 -8.13 2.13 17.36
C GLY A 115 -7.76 3.26 18.33
N ILE A 116 -6.91 4.19 17.90
CA ILE A 116 -6.49 5.34 18.72
C ILE A 116 -7.55 6.43 18.56
N THR A 117 -8.31 6.67 19.62
CA THR A 117 -9.33 7.72 19.66
C THR A 117 -8.66 9.08 19.62
N VAL A 118 -8.73 9.76 18.48
CA VAL A 118 -8.40 11.19 18.38
C VAL A 118 -9.69 11.96 18.65
N PRO A 119 -9.81 12.72 19.75
CA PRO A 119 -11.00 13.51 19.99
C PRO A 119 -11.18 14.49 18.83
N TYR A 120 -12.28 14.33 18.10
CA TYR A 120 -12.55 15.12 16.91
C TYR A 120 -12.69 16.59 17.30
N GLY A 121 -11.95 17.46 16.61
CA GLY A 121 -11.85 18.91 16.88
C GLY A 121 -13.08 19.73 16.50
N ARG A 122 -14.28 19.16 16.52
CA ARG A 122 -15.47 19.97 16.72
C ARG A 122 -15.76 19.93 18.21
N LYS A 123 -15.35 20.98 18.93
CA LYS A 123 -16.05 21.32 20.16
C LYS A 123 -17.54 21.37 19.79
N PRO A 124 -18.45 20.73 20.54
CA PRO A 124 -19.87 20.94 20.29
C PRO A 124 -20.11 22.44 20.20
N ILE A 125 -20.83 22.89 19.17
CA ILE A 125 -21.40 24.23 19.18
C ILE A 125 -22.11 24.34 20.52
N PRO A 126 -21.76 25.32 21.38
CA PRO A 126 -22.54 25.56 22.58
C PRO A 126 -23.97 25.75 22.12
N ASP A 127 -24.86 24.83 22.53
CA ASP A 127 -26.27 25.15 22.50
C ASP A 127 -26.44 26.42 23.34
N ASP A 128 -27.19 27.39 22.81
CA ASP A 128 -27.33 28.72 23.35
C ASP A 128 -28.09 28.65 24.68
N GLY A 129 -27.41 28.24 25.74
CA GLY A 129 -28.04 27.94 27.02
C GLY A 129 -27.06 27.34 28.03
N VAL A 130 -26.43 28.23 28.82
CA VAL A 130 -25.73 27.93 30.09
C VAL A 130 -24.27 27.48 29.95
N ALA A 131 -23.35 28.45 30.06
CA ALA A 131 -21.93 28.23 30.27
C ALA A 131 -21.59 27.97 31.75
N PRO A 132 -20.96 26.84 32.13
CA PRO A 132 -20.24 26.74 33.39
C PRO A 132 -18.79 27.27 33.22
N LYS A 133 -18.53 28.46 33.78
CA LYS A 133 -17.29 29.26 33.70
C LYS A 133 -15.99 28.60 34.18
N HIS A 134 -15.98 27.32 34.58
CA HIS A 134 -14.80 26.69 35.21
C HIS A 134 -13.86 25.96 34.23
N LEU A 135 -14.29 25.65 33.01
CA LEU A 135 -13.49 24.86 32.05
C LEU A 135 -12.59 25.71 31.13
N PHE A 136 -12.59 27.04 31.28
CA PHE A 136 -11.80 27.93 30.42
C PHE A 136 -10.34 28.08 30.88
N LEU A 137 -10.04 27.88 32.17
CA LEU A 137 -8.69 28.08 32.70
C LEU A 137 -7.73 26.93 32.35
N ALA A 138 -8.20 25.69 32.19
CA ALA A 138 -7.32 24.56 31.88
C ALA A 138 -6.79 24.58 30.43
N THR A 139 -7.50 25.24 29.50
CA THR A 139 -7.12 25.20 28.08
C THR A 139 -6.11 26.29 27.71
N VAL A 140 -6.07 27.40 28.46
CA VAL A 140 -5.13 28.50 28.22
C VAL A 140 -3.75 28.20 28.83
N TYR A 141 -3.70 27.43 29.92
CA TYR A 141 -2.45 27.13 30.64
C TYR A 141 -1.49 26.16 29.90
N SER A 142 -1.92 25.47 28.85
CA SER A 142 -1.06 24.52 28.12
C SER A 142 -0.45 25.11 26.82
N GLN A 143 -0.75 26.38 26.49
CA GLN A 143 -0.21 27.06 25.31
C GLN A 143 1.02 27.96 25.60
N HIS A 144 1.47 28.07 26.86
CA HIS A 144 2.63 28.90 27.21
C HIS A 144 3.66 28.13 28.04
N GLU A 145 4.39 27.22 27.40
CA GLU A 145 5.69 26.80 27.90
C GLU A 145 6.66 26.54 26.74
N ASN A 146 7.31 27.60 26.26
CA ASN A 146 8.71 27.51 25.83
C ASN A 146 9.40 28.89 25.98
N PRO A 147 10.31 29.07 26.96
CA PRO A 147 11.04 30.31 27.16
C PRO A 147 12.28 30.35 26.23
N GLN A 148 12.85 31.55 26.09
CA GLN A 148 14.13 31.88 25.44
C GLN A 148 14.08 32.35 23.98
N ARG A 149 13.98 33.69 23.82
CA ARG A 149 14.94 34.49 23.05
C ARG A 149 14.88 35.96 23.50
N LYS A 150 15.70 36.30 24.50
CA LYS A 150 16.21 37.67 24.71
C LYS A 150 17.10 38.05 23.53
N THR A 151 16.98 39.28 23.04
CA THR A 151 18.05 40.31 22.97
C THR A 151 17.54 41.50 22.12
N ILE A 152 17.17 42.61 22.74
CA ILE A 152 17.99 43.84 22.92
C ILE A 152 17.93 44.76 21.66
N ARG A 153 17.15 45.84 21.81
CA ARG A 153 17.25 47.18 21.15
C ARG A 153 18.55 47.89 21.65
N PRO A 154 19.02 49.07 21.17
CA PRO A 154 18.48 50.03 20.20
C PRO A 154 19.65 50.59 19.30
N PRO A 155 19.83 51.87 18.90
CA PRO A 155 19.22 53.16 19.31
C PRO A 155 17.87 53.48 18.63
#